data_AF-A0A7X3UHR5-F1
#
_entry.id   AF-A0A7X3UHR5-F1
#
_cell.length_a   1.000
_cell.length_b   1.000
_cell.length_c   1.000
_cell.angle_alpha   90.00
_cell.angle_beta   90.00
_cell.angle_gamma   90.00
#
_symmetry.space_group_name_H-M   'P 1'
#
loop_
_entity.id
_entity.type
_entity.pdbx_description
1 polymer ?
#
loop_
_entity_poly.entity_id
_entity_poly.type
_entity_poly.pdbx_seq_one_letter_code
_entity_poly.pdbx_strand_id
1 'polypeptide(L)'
;MYTSFLHYISIKRSVPILLLCFLAGWSAGAVGEPSETLEAENLPIREAADATHITKIVYYIDGLLVSETTTQLRLISNRTSVRVGGPLSQHAIQRSIKLLYETQQFSQIQVYVQKTADSVILTYQLTAFERINVLKIIGIPENEEFRRDIEDVMKSKVGGKYVPVTAKSDINRIKRICQDYGYFDSQITVSDALTEDGTLTYQIDTGVPSVIREFQIEGNRAFSTGHLKAVCSFSRQRSPIYSKSSVDTDVAAMLRLYRESRYPTAGIESNFIHETGILQFRIDEGKEVIFNFVGSLSLSQEDTFTDDIASLINTATQAMWEGRIKSYFEDLGYQDTIVEVLDETGVRLTIDPGTQYRIASITFSGNRVFSDAELLREMTVKPTSGLKSNLQFSNIIARVLPGQTQSPFFYQQDLNEDVRRIKILYEKAGYPNAIIEDDLDKQPSNRQYIGEVVIHISINEDRKEVIHQCDITGNRAIDTATLLKRLEDELPFPQPNARFEKTVYQNAILNVYREHGYIDEEVKGTYISQSETPIFRVA
;
A
#
# COMPACT_ATOMS: atom_id res chain seq x y z
N MET A 1 -34.78 23.91 -66.05
CA MET A 1 -36.11 24.28 -66.58
C MET A 1 -37.13 23.45 -65.83
N TYR A 2 -38.09 23.92 -65.05
CA TYR A 2 -38.65 25.22 -64.66
C TYR A 2 -39.33 24.91 -63.30
N THR A 3 -39.08 25.64 -62.20
CA THR A 3 -39.92 26.75 -61.67
C THR A 3 -41.43 26.43 -61.64
N SER A 4 -42.06 26.34 -60.45
CA SER A 4 -42.94 27.39 -59.86
C SER A 4 -44.39 26.85 -59.75
N PHE A 5 -45.32 27.22 -58.84
CA PHE A 5 -45.42 28.09 -57.66
C PHE A 5 -46.87 27.98 -57.09
N LEU A 6 -47.05 28.20 -55.76
CA LEU A 6 -48.20 28.86 -55.05
C LEU A 6 -49.60 28.16 -55.03
N HIS A 7 -50.47 28.23 -54.01
CA HIS A 7 -50.82 29.20 -52.94
C HIS A 7 -51.62 28.42 -51.84
N TYR A 8 -51.27 28.42 -50.55
CA TYR A 8 -51.66 29.33 -49.43
C TYR A 8 -53.14 29.31 -48.97
N ILE A 9 -53.37 28.96 -47.69
CA ILE A 9 -54.22 29.58 -46.64
C ILE A 9 -54.21 28.61 -45.42
N SER A 10 -54.25 28.97 -44.13
CA SER A 10 -53.53 29.90 -43.24
C SER A 10 -54.20 29.80 -41.84
N ILE A 11 -53.40 29.62 -40.76
CA ILE A 11 -53.64 30.00 -39.34
C ILE A 11 -54.66 29.13 -38.53
N LYS A 12 -54.41 28.56 -37.32
CA LYS A 12 -53.74 28.95 -36.03
C LYS A 12 -53.11 27.69 -35.39
N ARG A 13 -52.08 27.65 -34.53
CA ARG A 13 -51.33 28.59 -33.67
C ARG A 13 -50.03 27.83 -33.33
N SER A 14 -48.85 28.39 -33.63
CA SER A 14 -47.56 27.74 -33.39
C SER A 14 -46.88 28.38 -32.18
N VAL A 15 -46.55 27.59 -31.16
CA VAL A 15 -45.71 28.02 -30.02
C VAL A 15 -44.24 27.75 -30.40
N PRO A 16 -43.31 28.70 -30.22
CA PRO A 16 -41.91 28.49 -30.58
C PRO A 16 -41.23 27.53 -29.60
N ILE A 17 -40.74 26.39 -30.10
CA ILE A 17 -39.85 25.49 -29.36
C ILE A 17 -38.43 25.98 -29.59
N LEU A 18 -37.76 26.48 -28.54
CA LEU A 18 -36.37 26.90 -28.61
C LEU A 18 -35.47 25.67 -28.36
N LEU A 19 -34.84 25.16 -29.41
CA LEU A 19 -33.96 23.99 -29.32
C LEU A 19 -32.58 24.42 -28.77
N LEU A 20 -32.29 24.11 -27.51
CA LEU A 20 -30.93 24.23 -26.94
C LEU A 20 -30.37 22.83 -26.76
N CYS A 21 -29.74 22.30 -27.82
CA CYS A 21 -29.06 21.01 -27.78
C CYS A 21 -27.68 21.16 -27.10
N PHE A 22 -27.57 20.72 -25.84
CA PHE A 22 -26.26 20.41 -25.25
C PHE A 22 -25.99 18.90 -25.42
N LEU A 23 -25.38 18.53 -26.54
CA LEU A 23 -24.78 17.20 -26.70
C LEU A 23 -23.37 17.24 -26.11
N ALA A 24 -23.20 16.71 -24.91
CA ALA A 24 -21.87 16.42 -24.36
C ALA A 24 -21.60 14.92 -24.52
N GLY A 25 -21.22 14.52 -25.74
CA GLY A 25 -20.61 13.22 -25.99
C GLY A 25 -19.15 13.24 -25.56
N TRP A 26 -18.67 12.18 -24.92
CA TRP A 26 -17.25 11.99 -24.67
C TRP A 26 -16.55 11.65 -25.99
N SER A 27 -15.69 12.54 -26.49
CA SER A 27 -14.73 12.25 -27.56
C SER A 27 -13.33 12.69 -27.12
N ALA A 28 -12.32 11.88 -27.46
CA ALA A 28 -10.92 12.18 -27.26
C ALA A 28 -10.18 12.05 -28.62
N GLY A 29 -9.66 13.16 -29.15
CA GLY A 29 -8.39 13.23 -29.92
C GLY A 29 -8.36 13.21 -31.47
N ALA A 30 -8.45 14.40 -32.08
CA ALA A 30 -7.56 15.03 -33.10
C ALA A 30 -7.54 14.69 -34.64
N VAL A 31 -7.59 15.81 -35.41
CA VAL A 31 -7.07 16.20 -36.76
C VAL A 31 -7.93 16.00 -38.04
N GLY A 32 -8.31 17.14 -38.68
CA GLY A 32 -8.60 17.29 -40.13
C GLY A 32 -9.81 18.19 -40.50
N GLU A 33 -9.57 19.44 -40.93
CA GLU A 33 -10.54 20.42 -41.53
C GLU A 33 -10.69 20.26 -43.07
N PRO A 34 -11.58 21.00 -43.82
CA PRO A 34 -12.79 21.78 -43.47
C PRO A 34 -14.05 21.58 -44.38
N SER A 35 -15.08 22.44 -44.19
CA SER A 35 -16.27 22.80 -45.03
C SER A 35 -17.57 22.03 -44.74
N GLU A 36 -18.76 22.62 -44.57
CA GLU A 36 -19.30 23.94 -44.90
C GLU A 36 -20.02 24.64 -43.73
N THR A 37 -20.00 25.97 -43.79
CA THR A 37 -20.63 26.96 -42.92
C THR A 37 -22.16 26.94 -42.97
N LEU A 38 -22.82 26.90 -41.81
CA LEU A 38 -24.11 27.56 -41.59
C LEU A 38 -23.95 28.51 -40.40
N GLU A 39 -24.25 29.77 -40.66
CA GLU A 39 -23.91 30.96 -39.89
C GLU A 39 -24.45 30.90 -38.46
N ALA A 40 -23.53 31.05 -37.49
CA ALA A 40 -23.87 31.37 -36.12
C ALA A 40 -24.20 32.87 -36.03
N GLU A 41 -25.50 33.18 -36.01
CA GLU A 41 -25.97 34.53 -35.72
C GLU A 41 -25.79 34.81 -34.21
N ASN A 42 -24.66 35.42 -33.85
CA ASN A 42 -24.41 35.99 -32.52
C ASN A 42 -25.26 37.25 -32.36
N LEU A 43 -26.37 37.17 -31.63
CA LEU A 43 -27.10 38.35 -31.14
C LEU A 43 -26.61 38.71 -29.72
N PRO A 44 -26.40 40.01 -29.43
CA PRO A 44 -25.71 40.47 -28.23
C PRO A 44 -26.54 40.31 -26.96
N ILE A 45 -25.83 39.98 -25.88
CA ILE A 45 -26.32 39.92 -24.51
C ILE A 45 -26.68 41.34 -24.04
N ARG A 46 -27.95 41.73 -24.09
CA ARG A 46 -28.60 42.74 -23.25
C ARG A 46 -30.09 42.77 -23.63
N GLU A 47 -30.96 42.76 -22.62
CA GLU A 47 -32.44 42.70 -22.70
C GLU A 47 -33.06 41.29 -22.75
N ALA A 48 -32.98 40.58 -21.62
CA ALA A 48 -34.04 39.66 -21.16
C ALA A 48 -33.82 39.37 -19.67
N ALA A 49 -33.93 40.40 -18.84
CA ALA A 49 -33.92 40.31 -17.38
C ALA A 49 -35.35 40.24 -16.80
N ASP A 50 -36.34 39.81 -17.59
CA ASP A 50 -37.70 39.60 -17.12
C ASP A 50 -38.04 38.10 -17.04
N ALA A 51 -37.88 37.58 -15.82
CA ALA A 51 -38.73 36.59 -15.17
C ALA A 51 -39.12 35.28 -15.91
N THR A 52 -38.25 34.63 -16.70
CA THR A 52 -38.46 33.20 -17.05
C THR A 52 -38.18 32.30 -15.85
N HIS A 53 -39.20 32.11 -15.00
CA HIS A 53 -39.17 31.18 -13.88
C HIS A 53 -39.48 29.75 -14.37
N ILE A 54 -38.82 28.77 -13.76
CA ILE A 54 -39.05 27.36 -14.06
C ILE A 54 -40.40 26.96 -13.46
N THR A 55 -41.43 26.77 -14.29
CA THR A 55 -42.75 26.36 -13.80
C THR A 55 -42.89 24.86 -13.60
N LYS A 56 -42.11 24.07 -14.36
CA LYS A 56 -42.17 22.60 -14.28
C LYS A 56 -40.83 21.97 -14.66
N ILE A 57 -40.45 20.93 -13.92
CA ILE A 57 -39.33 20.06 -14.27
C ILE A 57 -39.88 18.65 -14.46
N VAL A 58 -39.58 18.03 -15.60
CA VAL A 58 -40.02 16.71 -15.98
C VAL A 58 -38.81 15.81 -16.17
N TYR A 59 -38.87 14.58 -15.68
CA TYR A 59 -37.81 13.58 -15.84
C TYR A 59 -38.35 12.36 -16.56
N TYR A 60 -37.61 11.88 -17.55
CA TYR A 60 -37.82 10.62 -18.24
C TYR A 60 -36.63 9.70 -17.98
N ILE A 61 -36.88 8.43 -17.66
CA ILE A 61 -35.84 7.38 -17.59
C ILE A 61 -36.17 6.35 -18.64
N ASP A 62 -35.25 6.09 -19.57
CA ASP A 62 -35.42 5.13 -20.67
C ASP A 62 -36.72 5.38 -21.48
N GLY A 63 -37.08 6.66 -21.64
CA GLY A 63 -38.29 7.10 -22.35
C GLY A 63 -39.58 7.07 -21.52
N LEU A 64 -39.56 6.55 -20.29
CA LEU A 64 -40.72 6.50 -19.39
C LEU A 64 -40.77 7.73 -18.48
N LEU A 65 -41.94 8.36 -18.40
CA LEU A 65 -42.17 9.51 -17.52
C LEU A 65 -42.06 9.09 -16.05
N VAL A 66 -41.18 9.75 -15.30
CA VAL A 66 -41.06 9.53 -13.85
C VAL A 66 -42.20 10.28 -13.16
N SER A 67 -43.18 9.52 -12.62
CA SER A 67 -44.33 10.08 -11.90
C SER A 67 -43.92 10.89 -10.67
N GLU A 68 -44.72 11.93 -10.36
CA GLU A 68 -44.48 12.90 -9.28
C GLU A 68 -44.43 12.27 -7.87
N THR A 69 -44.95 11.05 -7.72
CA THR A 69 -45.05 10.32 -6.45
C THR A 69 -43.92 9.30 -6.21
N THR A 70 -43.04 9.06 -7.19
CA THR A 70 -42.07 7.96 -7.12
C THR A 70 -40.85 8.32 -6.28
N THR A 71 -40.36 7.38 -5.46
CA THR A 71 -39.11 7.50 -4.68
C THR A 71 -37.91 7.91 -5.54
N GLN A 72 -37.88 7.45 -6.80
CA GLN A 72 -36.86 7.81 -7.80
C GLN A 72 -36.85 9.30 -8.15
N LEU A 73 -38.02 9.95 -8.22
CA LEU A 73 -38.09 11.39 -8.49
C LEU A 73 -37.45 12.20 -7.36
N ARG A 74 -37.68 11.82 -6.10
CA ARG A 74 -37.06 12.47 -4.94
C ARG A 74 -35.54 12.32 -4.95
N LEU A 75 -35.03 11.15 -5.32
CA LEU A 75 -33.59 10.90 -5.43
C LEU A 75 -32.93 11.76 -6.52
N ILE A 76 -33.56 11.87 -7.69
CA ILE A 76 -33.04 12.64 -8.83
C ILE A 76 -33.17 14.15 -8.58
N SER A 77 -34.35 14.62 -8.14
CA SER A 77 -34.60 16.04 -7.87
C SER A 77 -33.69 16.61 -6.77
N ASN A 78 -33.42 15.85 -5.70
CA ASN A 78 -32.48 16.24 -4.64
C ASN A 78 -31.04 16.43 -5.16
N ARG A 79 -30.65 15.73 -6.23
CA ARG A 79 -29.32 15.81 -6.84
C ARG A 79 -29.22 16.84 -7.96
N THR A 80 -30.34 17.37 -8.44
CA THR A 80 -30.33 18.52 -9.37
C THR A 80 -30.22 19.84 -8.61
N SER A 81 -29.50 20.81 -9.18
CA SER A 81 -29.33 22.16 -8.63
C SER A 81 -30.42 23.15 -9.09
N VAL A 82 -31.28 22.76 -10.04
CA VAL A 82 -32.47 23.52 -10.46
C VAL A 82 -33.65 23.28 -9.53
N ARG A 83 -34.51 24.28 -9.37
CA ARG A 83 -35.72 24.24 -8.53
C ARG A 83 -36.89 24.85 -9.27
N VAL A 84 -38.08 24.27 -9.08
CA VAL A 84 -39.35 24.87 -9.54
C VAL A 84 -39.54 26.21 -8.83
N GLY A 85 -39.92 27.25 -9.59
CA GLY A 85 -40.02 28.63 -9.13
C GLY A 85 -38.70 29.40 -9.13
N GLY A 86 -37.56 28.76 -9.43
CA GLY A 86 -36.26 29.42 -9.52
C GLY A 86 -35.98 30.04 -10.90
N PRO A 87 -34.97 30.92 -11.01
CA PRO A 87 -34.55 31.48 -12.29
C PRO A 87 -33.88 30.40 -13.17
N LEU A 88 -34.10 30.47 -14.48
CA LEU A 88 -33.37 29.63 -15.44
C LEU A 88 -31.89 30.03 -15.48
N SER A 89 -31.00 29.13 -15.08
CA SER A 89 -29.54 29.35 -15.12
C SER A 89 -28.84 28.21 -15.85
N GLN A 90 -28.07 28.54 -16.88
CA GLN A 90 -27.24 27.58 -17.61
C GLN A 90 -26.22 26.90 -16.69
N HIS A 91 -25.63 27.65 -15.76
CA HIS A 91 -24.68 27.11 -14.78
C HIS A 91 -25.35 26.09 -13.85
N ALA A 92 -26.58 26.35 -13.43
CA ALA A 92 -27.35 25.40 -12.61
C ALA A 92 -27.71 24.12 -13.38
N ILE A 93 -28.00 24.22 -14.68
CA ILE A 93 -28.26 23.05 -15.55
C ILE A 93 -26.99 22.21 -15.70
N GLN A 94 -25.85 22.83 -16.04
CA GLN A 94 -24.56 22.13 -16.17
C GLN A 94 -24.14 21.44 -14.86
N ARG A 95 -24.31 22.13 -13.72
CA ARG A 95 -24.06 21.54 -12.40
C ARG A 95 -24.97 20.36 -12.11
N SER A 96 -26.24 20.44 -12.50
CA SER A 96 -27.19 19.33 -12.35
C SER A 96 -26.80 18.12 -13.21
N ILE A 97 -26.40 18.35 -14.46
CA ILE A 97 -25.90 17.28 -15.34
C ILE A 97 -24.68 16.60 -14.72
N LYS A 98 -23.71 17.39 -14.22
CA LYS A 98 -22.53 16.87 -13.53
C LYS A 98 -22.91 16.02 -12.30
N LEU A 99 -23.77 16.53 -11.42
CA LEU A 99 -24.22 15.82 -10.21
C LEU A 99 -24.98 14.54 -10.54
N LEU A 100 -25.76 14.51 -11.63
CA LEU A 100 -26.46 13.32 -12.08
C LEU A 100 -25.48 12.28 -12.67
N TYR A 101 -24.46 12.69 -13.42
CA TYR A 101 -23.40 11.79 -13.86
C TYR A 101 -22.59 11.22 -12.68
N GLU A 102 -22.36 12.01 -11.62
CA GLU A 102 -21.70 11.55 -10.39
C GLU A 102 -22.49 10.43 -9.66
N THR A 103 -23.81 10.31 -9.88
CA THR A 103 -24.57 9.17 -9.36
C THR A 103 -24.19 7.85 -10.02
N GLN A 104 -23.56 7.90 -11.20
CA GLN A 104 -23.21 6.77 -12.04
C GLN A 104 -24.39 5.82 -12.36
N GLN A 105 -25.63 6.32 -12.32
CA GLN A 105 -26.82 5.53 -12.64
C GLN A 105 -27.22 5.65 -14.11
N PHE A 106 -26.75 6.69 -14.80
CA PHE A 106 -27.19 7.04 -16.14
C PHE A 106 -26.00 7.07 -17.12
N SER A 107 -26.18 6.42 -18.26
CA SER A 107 -25.24 6.39 -19.38
C SER A 107 -25.31 7.67 -20.21
N GLN A 108 -26.49 8.27 -20.32
CA GLN A 108 -26.75 9.47 -21.11
C GLN A 108 -27.76 10.38 -20.42
N ILE A 109 -27.50 11.69 -20.46
CA ILE A 109 -28.36 12.72 -19.90
C ILE A 109 -28.54 13.82 -20.95
N GLN A 110 -29.77 14.03 -21.39
CA GLN A 110 -30.16 15.12 -22.29
C GLN A 110 -31.14 16.03 -21.56
N VAL A 111 -30.97 17.35 -21.73
CA VAL A 111 -31.84 18.35 -21.10
C VAL A 111 -32.44 19.22 -22.19
N TYR A 112 -33.76 19.26 -22.24
CA TYR A 112 -34.53 20.07 -23.17
C TYR A 112 -35.20 21.23 -22.42
N VAL A 113 -35.23 22.40 -23.06
CA VAL A 113 -35.82 23.61 -22.50
C VAL A 113 -36.96 24.04 -23.42
N GLN A 114 -38.18 24.09 -22.90
CA GLN A 114 -39.34 24.56 -23.65
C GLN A 114 -39.84 25.88 -23.04
N LYS A 115 -39.79 26.96 -23.83
CA LYS A 115 -40.30 28.28 -23.44
C LYS A 115 -41.82 28.36 -23.70
N THR A 116 -42.55 28.89 -22.74
CA THR A 116 -43.98 29.24 -22.80
C THR A 116 -44.11 30.74 -22.52
N ALA A 117 -45.27 31.35 -22.79
CA ALA A 117 -45.51 32.80 -22.80
C ALA A 117 -44.77 33.61 -21.71
N ASP A 118 -44.76 33.14 -20.44
CA ASP A 118 -44.01 33.75 -19.33
C ASP A 118 -43.23 32.73 -18.48
N SER A 119 -43.01 31.51 -18.98
CA SER A 119 -42.44 30.43 -18.16
C SER A 119 -41.64 29.39 -18.92
N VAL A 120 -40.86 28.58 -18.19
CA VAL A 120 -39.99 27.55 -18.78
C VAL A 120 -40.29 26.17 -18.20
N ILE A 121 -40.37 25.19 -19.08
CA ILE A 121 -40.44 23.76 -18.74
C ILE A 121 -39.08 23.13 -19.06
N LEU A 122 -38.48 22.48 -18.08
CA LEU A 122 -37.24 21.71 -18.22
C LEU A 122 -37.57 20.23 -18.30
N THR A 123 -37.06 19.54 -19.31
CA THR A 123 -37.25 18.11 -19.50
C THR A 123 -35.91 17.41 -19.51
N TYR A 124 -35.66 16.56 -18.52
CA TYR A 124 -34.49 15.68 -18.45
C TYR A 124 -34.84 14.32 -19.05
N GLN A 125 -34.16 13.93 -20.12
CA GLN A 125 -34.16 12.56 -20.62
C GLN A 125 -32.90 11.86 -20.12
N LEU A 126 -33.09 10.87 -19.26
CA LEU A 126 -32.04 10.07 -18.63
C LEU A 126 -32.10 8.66 -19.23
N THR A 127 -30.95 8.11 -19.61
CA THR A 127 -30.83 6.72 -20.04
C THR A 127 -30.04 5.97 -18.96
N ALA A 128 -30.59 4.90 -18.39
CA ALA A 128 -29.93 4.13 -17.35
C ALA A 128 -28.73 3.35 -17.90
N PHE A 129 -27.79 2.98 -17.04
CA PHE A 129 -26.80 1.96 -17.40
C PHE A 129 -27.47 0.59 -17.43
N GLU A 130 -27.30 -0.13 -18.53
CA GLU A 130 -27.59 -1.55 -18.59
C GLU A 130 -26.66 -2.34 -17.65
N ARG A 131 -27.12 -3.48 -17.17
CA ARG A 131 -26.36 -4.36 -16.27
C ARG A 131 -26.03 -5.67 -16.95
N ILE A 132 -24.80 -6.13 -16.74
CA ILE A 132 -24.33 -7.43 -17.22
C ILE A 132 -24.87 -8.50 -16.27
N ASN A 133 -25.89 -9.24 -16.70
CA ASN A 133 -26.44 -10.35 -15.91
C ASN A 133 -25.66 -11.64 -16.12
N VAL A 134 -25.18 -11.86 -17.35
CA VAL A 134 -24.40 -13.03 -17.74
C VAL A 134 -23.23 -12.59 -18.60
N LEU A 135 -22.06 -13.15 -18.33
CA LEU A 135 -20.87 -12.94 -19.15
C LEU A 135 -20.52 -14.27 -19.81
N LYS A 136 -20.49 -14.29 -21.14
CA LYS A 136 -20.26 -15.50 -21.92
C LYS A 136 -19.00 -15.35 -22.77
N ILE A 137 -18.03 -16.25 -22.57
CA ILE A 137 -16.80 -16.33 -23.37
C ILE A 137 -16.90 -17.58 -24.24
N ILE A 138 -16.78 -17.42 -25.56
CA ILE A 138 -16.96 -18.49 -26.54
C ILE A 138 -15.68 -18.60 -27.39
N GLY A 139 -15.33 -19.82 -27.79
CA GLY A 139 -14.23 -20.08 -28.73
C GLY A 139 -12.85 -20.25 -28.08
N ILE A 140 -12.80 -20.38 -26.76
CA ILE A 140 -11.58 -20.78 -26.05
C ILE A 140 -11.46 -22.31 -25.94
N PRO A 141 -10.24 -22.87 -25.94
CA PRO A 141 -10.00 -24.28 -25.69
C PRO A 141 -10.49 -24.70 -24.29
N GLU A 142 -10.70 -26.01 -24.10
CA GLU A 142 -11.02 -26.60 -22.79
C GLU A 142 -9.80 -26.53 -21.85
N ASN A 143 -9.60 -25.36 -21.25
CA ASN A 143 -8.62 -25.11 -20.21
C ASN A 143 -9.21 -24.13 -19.18
N GLU A 144 -9.47 -24.64 -17.98
CA GLU A 144 -10.09 -23.85 -16.90
C GLU A 144 -9.17 -22.75 -16.37
N GLU A 145 -7.85 -22.95 -16.38
CA GLU A 145 -6.88 -21.92 -15.96
C GLU A 145 -6.89 -20.75 -16.95
N PHE A 146 -6.85 -21.06 -18.24
CA PHE A 146 -6.92 -20.05 -19.30
C PHE A 146 -8.22 -19.23 -19.23
N ARG A 147 -9.37 -19.89 -19.01
CA ARG A 147 -10.64 -19.20 -18.81
C ARG A 147 -10.60 -18.27 -17.60
N ARG A 148 -10.08 -18.75 -16.48
CA ARG A 148 -10.05 -18.01 -15.22
C ARG A 148 -9.13 -16.78 -15.32
N ASP A 149 -7.97 -16.91 -15.95
CA ASP A 149 -7.05 -15.80 -16.18
C ASP A 149 -7.66 -14.71 -17.07
N ILE A 150 -8.41 -15.11 -18.10
CA ILE A 150 -9.18 -14.18 -18.94
C ILE A 150 -10.21 -13.44 -18.08
N GLU A 151 -11.03 -14.18 -17.32
CA GLU A 151 -12.07 -13.59 -16.48
C GLU A 151 -11.47 -12.62 -15.45
N ASP A 152 -10.33 -12.94 -14.85
CA ASP A 152 -9.68 -12.14 -13.81
C ASP A 152 -9.20 -10.79 -14.33
N VAL A 153 -8.59 -10.73 -15.53
CA VAL A 153 -8.09 -9.47 -16.09
C VAL A 153 -9.19 -8.55 -16.65
N MET A 154 -10.36 -9.09 -16.98
CA MET A 154 -11.47 -8.33 -17.52
C MET A 154 -12.04 -7.34 -16.49
N LYS A 155 -12.33 -6.12 -16.94
CA LYS A 155 -13.02 -5.12 -16.13
C LYS A 155 -14.53 -5.31 -16.14
N SER A 156 -15.07 -5.81 -17.24
CA SER A 156 -16.48 -6.20 -17.32
C SER A 156 -16.70 -7.43 -16.44
N LYS A 157 -17.59 -7.30 -15.44
CA LYS A 157 -17.91 -8.36 -14.48
C LYS A 157 -19.42 -8.59 -14.42
N VAL A 158 -19.82 -9.82 -14.13
CA VAL A 158 -21.21 -10.18 -13.84
C VAL A 158 -21.75 -9.35 -12.68
N GLY A 159 -22.97 -8.83 -12.80
CA GLY A 159 -23.60 -7.88 -11.89
C GLY A 159 -23.14 -6.41 -12.06
N GLY A 160 -22.10 -6.18 -12.86
CA GLY A 160 -21.54 -4.87 -13.16
C GLY A 160 -22.36 -4.03 -14.14
N LYS A 161 -21.99 -2.76 -14.28
CA LYS A 161 -22.57 -1.85 -15.29
C LYS A 161 -21.94 -2.16 -16.64
N TYR A 162 -22.75 -2.21 -17.69
CA TYR A 162 -22.27 -2.29 -19.05
C TYR A 162 -21.79 -0.90 -19.51
N VAL A 163 -20.52 -0.85 -19.89
CA VAL A 163 -19.87 0.35 -20.45
C VAL A 163 -19.17 -0.09 -21.74
N PRO A 164 -19.65 0.31 -22.93
CA PRO A 164 -19.08 -0.14 -24.21
C PRO A 164 -17.58 0.11 -24.34
N VAL A 165 -17.10 1.25 -23.82
CA VAL A 165 -15.67 1.59 -23.82
C VAL A 165 -14.86 0.59 -22.99
N THR A 166 -15.38 0.18 -21.83
CA THR A 166 -14.75 -0.84 -20.97
C THR A 166 -14.74 -2.19 -21.67
N ALA A 167 -15.87 -2.60 -22.25
CA ALA A 167 -16.00 -3.87 -22.96
C ALA A 167 -15.03 -3.95 -24.16
N LYS A 168 -14.86 -2.86 -24.92
CA LYS A 168 -13.85 -2.75 -25.98
C LYS A 168 -12.42 -2.72 -25.43
N SER A 169 -12.19 -2.11 -24.26
CA SER A 169 -10.86 -2.13 -23.63
C SER A 169 -10.46 -3.52 -23.14
N ASP A 170 -11.44 -4.37 -22.78
CA ASP A 170 -11.20 -5.75 -22.34
C ASP A 170 -10.61 -6.60 -23.48
N ILE A 171 -10.95 -6.32 -24.75
CA ILE A 171 -10.38 -7.00 -25.93
C ILE A 171 -8.84 -7.02 -25.85
N ASN A 172 -8.22 -5.88 -25.56
CA ASN A 172 -6.75 -5.79 -25.47
C ASN A 172 -6.19 -6.54 -24.26
N ARG A 173 -6.96 -6.70 -23.17
CA ARG A 173 -6.54 -7.46 -21.98
C ARG A 173 -6.61 -8.95 -22.26
N ILE A 174 -7.73 -9.40 -22.82
CA ILE A 174 -7.94 -10.78 -23.27
C ILE A 174 -6.86 -11.16 -24.29
N LYS A 175 -6.55 -10.28 -25.24
CA LYS A 175 -5.49 -10.52 -26.25
C LYS A 175 -4.12 -10.77 -25.63
N ARG A 176 -3.76 -10.06 -24.56
CA ARG A 176 -2.50 -10.31 -23.84
C ARG A 176 -2.49 -11.68 -23.17
N ILE A 177 -3.58 -12.08 -22.54
CA ILE A 177 -3.69 -13.43 -21.95
C ILE A 177 -3.63 -14.50 -23.04
N CYS A 178 -4.30 -14.31 -24.18
CA CYS A 178 -4.15 -15.21 -25.33
C CYS A 178 -2.68 -15.34 -25.76
N GLN A 179 -1.93 -14.23 -25.85
CA GLN A 179 -0.50 -14.25 -26.16
C GLN A 179 0.34 -14.99 -25.12
N ASP A 180 0.04 -14.82 -23.83
CA ASP A 180 0.72 -15.52 -22.73
C ASP A 180 0.52 -17.05 -22.80
N TYR A 181 -0.56 -17.52 -23.44
CA TYR A 181 -0.84 -18.93 -23.70
C TYR A 181 -0.43 -19.41 -25.10
N GLY A 182 0.25 -18.55 -25.89
CA GLY A 182 0.76 -18.91 -27.21
C GLY A 182 -0.17 -18.63 -28.39
N TYR A 183 -1.30 -17.96 -28.17
CA TYR A 183 -2.28 -17.59 -29.19
C TYR A 183 -2.09 -16.14 -29.68
N PHE A 184 -1.00 -15.90 -30.41
CA PHE A 184 -0.60 -14.56 -30.87
C PHE A 184 -1.51 -13.98 -31.96
N ASP A 185 -2.05 -14.85 -32.83
CA ASP A 185 -2.94 -14.49 -33.94
C ASP A 185 -4.42 -14.36 -33.53
N SER A 186 -4.69 -14.34 -32.22
CA SER A 186 -6.05 -14.31 -31.69
C SER A 186 -6.85 -13.08 -32.13
N GLN A 187 -8.10 -13.32 -32.52
CA GLN A 187 -9.09 -12.32 -32.88
C GLN A 187 -10.23 -12.35 -31.88
N ILE A 188 -10.52 -11.20 -31.28
CA ILE A 188 -11.51 -11.10 -30.20
C ILE A 188 -12.55 -10.06 -30.60
N THR A 189 -13.81 -10.45 -30.58
CA THR A 189 -14.96 -9.56 -30.80
C THR A 189 -15.87 -9.57 -29.58
N VAL A 190 -16.53 -8.43 -29.33
CA VAL A 190 -17.49 -8.24 -28.24
C VAL A 190 -18.78 -7.70 -28.82
N SER A 191 -19.92 -8.08 -28.26
CA SER A 191 -21.21 -7.55 -28.69
C SER A 191 -21.32 -6.04 -28.43
N ASP A 192 -21.85 -5.29 -29.41
CA ASP A 192 -22.03 -3.81 -29.31
C ASP A 192 -23.14 -3.40 -28.33
N ALA A 193 -24.02 -4.33 -27.96
CA ALA A 193 -25.05 -4.18 -26.96
C ALA A 193 -25.22 -5.48 -26.15
N LEU A 194 -25.91 -5.41 -25.01
CA LEU A 194 -26.35 -6.60 -24.30
C LEU A 194 -27.55 -7.24 -25.03
N THR A 195 -27.74 -8.55 -24.86
CA THR A 195 -28.99 -9.19 -25.23
C THR A 195 -30.15 -8.74 -24.32
N GLU A 196 -31.40 -9.04 -24.68
CA GLU A 196 -32.58 -8.74 -23.84
C GLU A 196 -32.44 -9.28 -22.40
N ASP A 197 -31.77 -10.42 -22.22
CA ASP A 197 -31.50 -11.03 -20.92
C ASP A 197 -30.31 -10.39 -20.16
N GLY A 198 -29.66 -9.37 -20.72
CA GLY A 198 -28.48 -8.72 -20.16
C GLY A 198 -27.19 -9.53 -20.34
N THR A 199 -27.08 -10.35 -21.39
CA THR A 199 -25.87 -11.15 -21.67
C THR A 199 -24.85 -10.36 -22.47
N LEU A 200 -23.62 -10.28 -21.98
CA LEU A 200 -22.46 -9.78 -22.70
C LEU A 200 -21.65 -10.97 -23.25
N THR A 201 -21.46 -11.02 -24.58
CA THR A 201 -20.73 -12.13 -25.21
C THR A 201 -19.41 -11.65 -25.78
N TYR A 202 -18.34 -12.34 -25.41
CA TYR A 202 -17.02 -12.25 -26.02
C TYR A 202 -16.81 -13.49 -26.89
N GLN A 203 -16.56 -13.28 -28.17
CA GLN A 203 -16.21 -14.34 -29.11
C GLN A 203 -14.72 -14.24 -29.40
N ILE A 204 -14.01 -15.31 -29.08
CA ILE A 204 -12.56 -15.41 -29.21
C ILE A 204 -12.27 -16.47 -30.26
N ASP A 205 -11.60 -16.08 -31.33
CA ASP A 205 -10.92 -17.01 -32.23
C ASP A 205 -9.45 -17.03 -31.82
N THR A 206 -8.99 -18.14 -31.25
CA THR A 206 -7.62 -18.27 -30.78
C THR A 206 -6.61 -18.43 -31.92
N GLY A 207 -7.05 -18.79 -33.12
CA GLY A 207 -6.15 -19.13 -34.22
C GLY A 207 -5.29 -20.36 -33.94
N VAL A 208 -4.18 -20.48 -34.67
CA VAL A 208 -3.22 -21.59 -34.51
C VAL A 208 -2.25 -21.26 -33.36
N PRO A 209 -2.04 -22.17 -32.40
CA PRO A 209 -1.06 -21.94 -31.32
C PRO A 209 0.36 -21.85 -31.88
N SER A 210 1.09 -20.83 -31.45
CA SER A 210 2.51 -20.68 -31.76
C SER A 210 3.34 -21.69 -30.95
N VAL A 211 4.12 -22.48 -31.65
CA VAL A 211 5.02 -23.48 -31.06
C VAL A 211 6.45 -22.98 -31.05
N ILE A 212 7.21 -23.38 -30.03
CA ILE A 212 8.63 -23.08 -29.94
C ILE A 212 9.39 -24.09 -30.81
N ARG A 213 10.09 -23.61 -31.83
CA ARG A 213 10.84 -24.42 -32.80
C ARG A 213 12.34 -24.42 -32.51
N GLU A 214 12.86 -23.28 -32.11
CA GLU A 214 14.30 -23.08 -31.90
C GLU A 214 14.55 -22.23 -30.65
N PHE A 215 15.67 -22.53 -29.98
CA PHE A 215 16.11 -21.83 -28.78
C PHE A 215 17.48 -21.20 -29.01
N GLN A 216 17.54 -19.89 -28.83
CA GLN A 216 18.76 -19.10 -28.93
C GLN A 216 19.08 -18.54 -27.54
N ILE A 217 20.28 -18.81 -27.05
CA ILE A 217 20.76 -18.28 -25.78
C ILE A 217 22.02 -17.49 -26.10
N GLU A 218 22.05 -16.23 -25.67
CA GLU A 218 23.15 -15.30 -25.85
C GLU A 218 23.60 -14.76 -24.50
N GLY A 219 24.89 -14.38 -24.41
CA GLY A 219 25.47 -13.78 -23.21
C GLY A 219 26.00 -14.77 -22.17
N ASN A 220 25.74 -16.07 -22.33
CA ASN A 220 26.30 -17.11 -21.47
C ASN A 220 27.80 -17.33 -21.75
N ARG A 221 28.65 -17.15 -20.73
CA ARG A 221 30.10 -17.41 -20.75
C ARG A 221 30.51 -18.37 -19.64
N ALA A 222 29.91 -18.24 -18.45
CA ALA A 222 30.13 -19.12 -17.30
C ALA A 222 29.58 -20.54 -17.56
N PHE A 223 28.44 -20.64 -18.25
CA PHE A 223 27.82 -21.93 -18.59
C PHE A 223 27.72 -22.14 -20.09
N SER A 224 27.85 -23.39 -20.51
CA SER A 224 27.57 -23.78 -21.89
C SER A 224 26.06 -23.75 -22.17
N THR A 225 25.67 -23.41 -23.39
CA THR A 225 24.28 -23.42 -23.85
C THR A 225 23.61 -24.78 -23.65
N GLY A 226 24.36 -25.89 -23.80
CA GLY A 226 23.85 -27.24 -23.57
C GLY A 226 23.47 -27.50 -22.10
N HIS A 227 24.26 -26.96 -21.16
CA HIS A 227 23.98 -27.09 -19.74
C HIS A 227 22.73 -26.28 -19.33
N LEU A 228 22.61 -25.04 -19.82
CA LEU A 228 21.41 -24.22 -19.59
C LEU A 228 20.14 -24.87 -20.16
N LYS A 229 20.22 -25.45 -21.36
CA LYS A 229 19.11 -26.20 -21.97
C LYS A 229 18.70 -27.42 -21.15
N ALA A 230 19.64 -28.14 -20.53
CA ALA A 230 19.35 -29.32 -19.73
C ALA A 230 18.52 -29.03 -18.47
N VAL A 231 18.70 -27.83 -17.88
CA VAL A 231 17.95 -27.39 -16.70
C VAL A 231 16.51 -27.02 -17.06
N CYS A 232 16.28 -26.51 -18.27
CA CYS A 232 14.97 -26.08 -18.74
C CYS A 232 14.01 -27.25 -18.99
N SER A 233 12.74 -27.07 -18.64
CA SER A 233 11.66 -28.03 -18.88
C SER A 233 11.27 -28.12 -20.37
N PHE A 234 11.31 -27.00 -21.11
CA PHE A 234 10.97 -26.98 -22.54
C PHE A 234 11.90 -27.86 -23.39
N SER A 235 13.15 -28.09 -22.96
CA SER A 235 14.11 -28.90 -23.72
C SER A 235 13.75 -30.39 -23.74
N ARG A 236 12.79 -30.81 -22.90
CA ARG A 236 12.34 -32.21 -22.78
C ARG A 236 11.17 -32.53 -23.71
N GLN A 237 10.52 -31.50 -24.27
CA GLN A 237 9.34 -31.64 -25.12
C GLN A 237 9.67 -31.27 -26.56
N ARG A 238 9.12 -32.02 -27.51
CA ARG A 238 9.32 -31.74 -28.94
C ARG A 238 8.30 -30.70 -29.39
N SER A 239 8.78 -29.48 -29.66
CA SER A 239 7.98 -28.35 -30.15
C SER A 239 6.78 -28.00 -29.25
N PRO A 240 7.00 -27.65 -27.97
CA PRO A 240 5.93 -27.26 -27.08
C PRO A 240 5.22 -25.99 -27.56
N ILE A 241 3.95 -25.85 -27.23
CA ILE A 241 3.21 -24.59 -27.39
C ILE A 241 3.88 -23.55 -26.47
N TYR A 242 4.06 -22.33 -26.97
CA TYR A 242 4.57 -21.24 -26.15
C TYR A 242 3.61 -20.97 -24.99
N SER A 243 4.14 -20.93 -23.78
CA SER A 243 3.43 -20.39 -22.63
C SER A 243 4.40 -19.56 -21.80
N LYS A 244 4.00 -18.33 -21.49
CA LYS A 244 4.77 -17.41 -20.66
C LYS A 244 5.10 -18.02 -19.30
N SER A 245 4.14 -18.72 -18.67
CA SER A 245 4.35 -19.39 -17.37
C SER A 245 5.46 -20.44 -17.42
N SER A 246 5.49 -21.26 -18.48
CA SER A 246 6.55 -22.24 -18.69
C SER A 246 7.91 -21.58 -18.95
N VAL A 247 7.94 -20.50 -19.73
CA VAL A 247 9.16 -19.73 -19.99
C VAL A 247 9.68 -19.08 -18.70
N ASP A 248 8.81 -18.45 -17.91
CA ASP A 248 9.17 -17.81 -16.65
C ASP A 248 9.70 -18.85 -15.63
N THR A 249 9.13 -20.06 -15.62
CA THR A 249 9.62 -21.19 -14.81
C THR A 249 11.04 -21.60 -15.23
N ASP A 250 11.30 -21.68 -16.53
CA ASP A 250 12.63 -22.06 -17.05
C ASP A 250 13.67 -20.93 -16.86
N VAL A 251 13.26 -19.67 -16.98
CA VAL A 251 14.08 -18.51 -16.61
C VAL A 251 14.45 -18.56 -15.13
N ALA A 252 13.50 -18.85 -14.25
CA ALA A 252 13.76 -18.99 -12.82
C ALA A 252 14.73 -20.16 -12.52
N ALA A 253 14.62 -21.27 -13.26
CA ALA A 253 15.53 -22.40 -13.11
C ALA A 253 16.96 -22.07 -13.56
N MET A 254 17.12 -21.34 -14.67
CA MET A 254 18.43 -20.83 -15.11
C MET A 254 19.01 -19.83 -14.12
N LEU A 255 18.22 -18.85 -13.65
CA LEU A 255 18.66 -17.90 -12.63
C LEU A 255 19.10 -18.60 -11.33
N ARG A 256 18.38 -19.64 -10.91
CA ARG A 256 18.77 -20.44 -9.74
C ARG A 256 20.14 -21.09 -9.93
N LEU A 257 20.41 -21.68 -11.08
CA LEU A 257 21.72 -22.27 -11.39
C LEU A 257 22.85 -21.23 -11.28
N TYR A 258 22.67 -20.04 -11.86
CA TYR A 258 23.64 -18.95 -11.77
C TYR A 258 23.88 -18.52 -10.32
N ARG A 259 22.81 -18.35 -9.55
CA ARG A 259 22.85 -17.97 -8.13
C ARG A 259 23.56 -19.01 -7.25
N GLU A 260 23.29 -20.29 -7.47
CA GLU A 260 23.97 -21.41 -6.79
C GLU A 260 25.46 -21.49 -7.16
N SER A 261 25.84 -20.90 -8.30
CA SER A 261 27.20 -20.93 -8.82
C SER A 261 27.95 -19.60 -8.65
N ARG A 262 27.58 -18.81 -7.64
CA ARG A 262 28.23 -17.53 -7.25
C ARG A 262 27.98 -16.33 -8.18
N TYR A 263 26.91 -16.35 -8.97
CA TYR A 263 26.47 -15.20 -9.79
C TYR A 263 25.12 -14.65 -9.28
N PRO A 264 25.09 -13.95 -8.12
CA PRO A 264 23.84 -13.49 -7.50
C PRO A 264 23.12 -12.39 -8.28
N THR A 265 23.88 -11.63 -9.09
CA THR A 265 23.37 -10.50 -9.88
C THR A 265 22.96 -10.89 -11.30
N ALA A 266 22.97 -12.19 -11.64
CA ALA A 266 22.57 -12.66 -12.95
C ALA A 266 21.13 -12.24 -13.30
N GLY A 267 20.95 -11.74 -14.51
CA GLY A 267 19.69 -11.35 -15.12
C GLY A 267 19.46 -12.11 -16.43
N ILE A 268 18.22 -12.52 -16.67
CA ILE A 268 17.85 -13.22 -17.90
C ILE A 268 16.59 -12.57 -18.46
N GLU A 269 16.69 -12.08 -19.70
CA GLU A 269 15.57 -11.56 -20.47
C GLU A 269 15.16 -12.59 -21.51
N SER A 270 13.86 -12.84 -21.64
CA SER A 270 13.31 -13.74 -22.66
C SER A 270 12.49 -12.96 -23.68
N ASN A 271 12.67 -13.27 -24.97
CA ASN A 271 11.87 -12.72 -26.06
C ASN A 271 11.43 -13.85 -27.00
N PHE A 272 10.15 -13.88 -27.36
CA PHE A 272 9.60 -14.90 -28.26
C PHE A 272 9.16 -14.27 -29.57
N ILE A 273 9.73 -14.74 -30.68
CA ILE A 273 9.40 -14.31 -32.04
C ILE A 273 8.40 -15.33 -32.61
N HIS A 274 7.10 -15.02 -32.47
CA HIS A 274 6.02 -15.94 -32.81
C HIS A 274 5.96 -16.35 -34.29
N GLU A 275 6.39 -15.49 -35.22
CA GLU A 275 6.37 -15.75 -36.67
C GLU A 275 7.34 -16.87 -37.06
N THR A 276 8.50 -16.94 -36.41
CA THR A 276 9.53 -17.95 -36.66
C THR A 276 9.49 -19.08 -35.66
N GLY A 277 8.87 -18.87 -34.49
CA GLY A 277 8.86 -19.79 -33.36
C GLY A 277 10.19 -19.83 -32.61
N ILE A 278 11.00 -18.76 -32.70
CA ILE A 278 12.30 -18.66 -32.03
C ILE A 278 12.11 -18.06 -30.64
N LEU A 279 12.55 -18.79 -29.60
CA LEU A 279 12.65 -18.28 -28.24
C LEU A 279 14.09 -17.87 -27.94
N GLN A 280 14.29 -16.58 -27.73
CA GLN A 280 15.57 -15.95 -27.47
C GLN A 280 15.72 -15.64 -25.98
N PHE A 281 16.85 -16.02 -25.40
CA PHE A 281 17.25 -15.65 -24.05
C PHE A 281 18.52 -14.82 -24.13
N ARG A 282 18.47 -13.61 -23.57
CA ARG A 282 19.65 -12.76 -23.35
C ARG A 282 20.01 -12.83 -21.88
N ILE A 283 21.20 -13.36 -21.61
CA ILE A 283 21.72 -13.54 -20.26
C ILE A 283 22.75 -12.45 -19.99
N ASP A 284 22.53 -11.70 -18.93
CA ASP A 284 23.55 -10.93 -18.25
C ASP A 284 24.00 -11.74 -17.03
N GLU A 285 25.17 -12.35 -17.07
CA GLU A 285 25.65 -13.21 -15.98
C GLU A 285 25.96 -12.42 -14.71
N GLY A 286 26.08 -11.09 -14.81
CA GLY A 286 26.57 -10.26 -13.74
C GLY A 286 28.02 -10.59 -13.37
N LYS A 287 28.40 -10.29 -12.14
CA LYS A 287 29.76 -10.50 -11.64
C LYS A 287 29.81 -11.72 -10.72
N GLU A 288 30.84 -12.56 -10.89
CA GLU A 288 31.12 -13.65 -9.96
C GLU A 288 31.50 -13.06 -8.59
N VAL A 289 30.91 -13.62 -7.54
CA VAL A 289 31.23 -13.27 -6.16
C VAL A 289 32.25 -14.26 -5.60
N ILE A 290 33.37 -13.74 -5.13
CA ILE A 290 34.43 -14.53 -4.48
C ILE A 290 34.47 -14.14 -3.01
N PHE A 291 34.26 -15.13 -2.14
CA PHE A 291 34.34 -14.96 -0.69
C PHE A 291 35.77 -15.15 -0.21
N ASN A 292 36.23 -14.24 0.65
CA ASN A 292 37.52 -14.31 1.30
C ASN A 292 37.34 -14.00 2.79
N PHE A 293 37.50 -15.00 3.65
CA PHE A 293 37.38 -14.81 5.09
C PHE A 293 38.72 -14.44 5.71
N VAL A 294 38.72 -13.46 6.60
CA VAL A 294 39.92 -12.99 7.28
C VAL A 294 40.15 -13.76 8.58
N GLY A 295 41.34 -14.36 8.66
CA GLY A 295 41.93 -14.98 9.85
C GLY A 295 41.74 -16.50 9.93
N SER A 296 41.63 -17.07 11.13
CA SER A 296 41.75 -18.53 11.37
C SER A 296 40.40 -19.20 11.60
N LEU A 297 39.52 -19.19 10.60
CA LEU A 297 38.31 -20.01 10.60
C LEU A 297 38.65 -21.47 10.21
N SER A 298 37.84 -22.42 10.68
CA SER A 298 37.89 -23.79 10.15
C SER A 298 37.29 -23.81 8.75
N LEU A 299 37.81 -24.63 7.84
CA LEU A 299 37.25 -24.82 6.48
C LEU A 299 35.76 -25.13 6.51
N SER A 300 35.30 -25.95 7.47
CA SER A 300 33.88 -26.27 7.63
C SER A 300 33.01 -25.07 7.99
N GLN A 301 33.55 -24.08 8.71
CA GLN A 301 32.84 -22.85 9.06
C GLN A 301 32.80 -21.91 7.86
N GLU A 302 33.90 -21.80 7.11
CA GLU A 302 33.96 -21.01 5.88
C GLU A 302 32.95 -21.52 4.84
N ASP A 303 32.83 -22.83 4.66
CA ASP A 303 31.83 -23.42 3.76
C ASP A 303 30.40 -23.07 4.21
N THR A 304 30.10 -23.23 5.50
CA THR A 304 28.76 -22.92 6.05
C THR A 304 28.42 -21.44 5.88
N PHE A 305 29.35 -20.53 6.20
CA PHE A 305 29.15 -19.10 6.02
C PHE A 305 29.02 -18.72 4.56
N THR A 306 29.78 -19.36 3.67
CA THR A 306 29.69 -19.11 2.23
C THR A 306 28.28 -19.42 1.71
N ASP A 307 27.71 -20.57 2.09
CA ASP A 307 26.38 -20.98 1.65
C ASP A 307 25.29 -20.06 2.21
N ASP A 308 25.37 -19.71 3.50
CA ASP A 308 24.41 -18.81 4.15
C ASP A 308 24.47 -17.40 3.54
N ILE A 309 25.68 -16.86 3.35
CA ILE A 309 25.86 -15.52 2.78
C ILE A 309 25.44 -15.51 1.31
N ALA A 310 25.74 -16.56 0.53
CA ALA A 310 25.26 -16.68 -0.84
C ALA A 310 23.73 -16.57 -0.91
N SER A 311 23.01 -17.23 0.01
CA SER A 311 21.56 -17.11 0.13
C SER A 311 21.09 -15.68 0.44
N LEU A 312 21.78 -15.00 1.36
CA LEU A 312 21.46 -13.61 1.76
C LEU A 312 21.64 -12.60 0.62
N ILE A 313 22.72 -12.72 -0.14
CA ILE A 313 23.03 -11.81 -1.25
C ILE A 313 22.16 -12.08 -2.47
N ASN A 314 21.73 -13.32 -2.70
CA ASN A 314 20.81 -13.70 -3.78
C ASN A 314 19.43 -13.03 -3.68
N THR A 315 19.05 -12.57 -2.49
CA THR A 315 17.77 -11.92 -2.23
C THR A 315 17.90 -10.40 -1.99
N ALA A 316 19.09 -9.83 -2.24
CA ALA A 316 19.39 -8.42 -2.03
C ALA A 316 20.10 -7.77 -3.21
N THR A 317 19.95 -6.45 -3.32
CA THR A 317 20.82 -5.64 -4.18
C THR A 317 22.21 -5.52 -3.55
N GLN A 318 23.24 -5.30 -4.38
CA GLN A 318 24.63 -5.19 -3.92
C GLN A 318 24.84 -4.14 -2.82
N ALA A 319 24.12 -3.02 -2.90
CA ALA A 319 24.16 -1.96 -1.89
C ALA A 319 23.69 -2.42 -0.49
N MET A 320 22.92 -3.51 -0.42
CA MET A 320 22.42 -4.07 0.84
C MET A 320 23.28 -5.22 1.37
N TRP A 321 24.24 -5.73 0.59
CA TRP A 321 25.02 -6.91 0.97
C TRP A 321 25.79 -6.68 2.26
N GLU A 322 26.51 -5.57 2.37
CA GLU A 322 27.29 -5.23 3.56
C GLU A 322 26.45 -5.26 4.83
N GLY A 323 25.30 -4.56 4.82
CA GLY A 323 24.40 -4.50 5.97
C GLY A 323 23.80 -5.87 6.32
N ARG A 324 23.39 -6.66 5.32
CA ARG A 324 22.83 -8.00 5.57
C ARG A 324 23.85 -8.97 6.12
N ILE A 325 25.08 -8.92 5.62
CA ILE A 325 26.18 -9.78 6.10
C ILE A 325 26.52 -9.39 7.54
N LYS A 326 26.61 -8.08 7.85
CA LYS A 326 26.80 -7.60 9.23
C LYS A 326 25.70 -8.08 10.16
N SER A 327 24.43 -7.90 9.79
CA SER A 327 23.31 -8.37 10.61
C SER A 327 23.31 -9.89 10.80
N TYR A 328 23.68 -10.67 9.79
CA TYR A 328 23.81 -12.12 9.93
C TYR A 328 24.86 -12.51 10.98
N PHE A 329 26.03 -11.87 10.97
CA PHE A 329 27.06 -12.14 11.96
C PHE A 329 26.69 -11.62 13.35
N GLU A 330 26.00 -10.48 13.44
CA GLU A 330 25.41 -9.96 14.69
C GLU A 330 24.41 -10.94 15.31
N ASP A 331 23.54 -11.55 14.50
CA ASP A 331 22.58 -12.57 14.94
C ASP A 331 23.27 -13.85 15.45
N LEU A 332 24.46 -14.15 14.92
CA LEU A 332 25.33 -15.22 15.41
C LEU A 332 26.15 -14.82 16.66
N GLY A 333 26.01 -13.57 17.13
CA GLY A 333 26.68 -13.03 18.32
C GLY A 333 28.10 -12.54 18.08
N TYR A 334 28.51 -12.39 16.81
CA TYR A 334 29.75 -11.72 16.46
C TYR A 334 29.54 -10.20 16.53
N GLN A 335 30.56 -9.49 16.98
CA GLN A 335 30.61 -8.04 16.98
C GLN A 335 31.82 -7.54 16.22
N ASP A 336 31.72 -6.29 15.78
CA ASP A 336 32.80 -5.60 15.05
C ASP A 336 33.10 -6.26 13.69
N THR A 337 32.08 -6.85 13.05
CA THR A 337 32.17 -7.46 11.72
C THR A 337 32.53 -6.42 10.65
N ILE A 338 33.59 -6.70 9.89
CA ILE A 338 34.04 -5.86 8.78
C ILE A 338 33.76 -6.60 7.48
N VAL A 339 33.10 -5.90 6.56
CA VAL A 339 32.79 -6.41 5.23
C VAL A 339 33.31 -5.40 4.22
N GLU A 340 34.26 -5.81 3.39
CA GLU A 340 34.79 -4.99 2.31
C GLU A 340 34.36 -5.58 0.97
N VAL A 341 33.73 -4.75 0.15
CA VAL A 341 33.27 -5.12 -1.20
C VAL A 341 34.20 -4.48 -2.21
N LEU A 342 35.05 -5.28 -2.86
CA LEU A 342 35.94 -4.83 -3.93
C LEU A 342 35.35 -5.25 -5.28
N ASP A 343 35.02 -4.26 -6.10
CA ASP A 343 34.39 -4.45 -7.40
C ASP A 343 35.37 -4.21 -8.55
N GLU A 344 36.08 -5.26 -8.97
CA GLU A 344 37.07 -5.21 -10.06
C GLU A 344 36.62 -6.06 -11.26
N THR A 345 37.31 -7.17 -11.57
CA THR A 345 36.92 -8.15 -12.60
C THR A 345 35.83 -9.10 -12.13
N GLY A 346 35.59 -9.14 -10.82
CA GLY A 346 34.52 -9.82 -10.10
C GLY A 346 34.31 -9.10 -8.76
N VAL A 347 33.29 -9.50 -8.00
CA VAL A 347 33.05 -8.91 -6.69
C VAL A 347 33.75 -9.76 -5.64
N ARG A 348 34.85 -9.24 -5.09
CA ARG A 348 35.52 -9.88 -3.96
C ARG A 348 34.92 -9.34 -2.66
N LEU A 349 34.33 -10.25 -1.89
CA LEU A 349 33.84 -9.98 -0.55
C LEU A 349 34.88 -10.45 0.45
N THR A 350 35.60 -9.50 1.04
CA THR A 350 36.48 -9.77 2.17
C THR A 350 35.68 -9.59 3.45
N ILE A 351 35.59 -10.65 4.24
CA ILE A 351 34.73 -10.71 5.43
C ILE A 351 35.60 -11.05 6.63
N ASP A 352 35.65 -10.14 7.59
CA ASP A 352 36.07 -10.44 8.95
C ASP A 352 34.80 -10.62 9.80
N PRO A 353 34.47 -11.85 10.23
CA PRO A 353 33.33 -12.09 11.10
C PRO A 353 33.36 -11.24 12.36
N GLY A 354 34.54 -10.84 12.83
CA GLY A 354 34.73 -10.12 14.08
C GLY A 354 34.83 -11.06 15.29
N THR A 355 34.50 -10.57 16.47
CA THR A 355 34.71 -11.28 17.74
C THR A 355 33.40 -11.58 18.44
N GLN A 356 33.25 -12.80 18.94
CA GLN A 356 32.18 -13.16 19.88
C GLN A 356 32.63 -12.85 21.31
N TYR A 357 31.82 -12.13 22.07
CA TYR A 357 32.17 -11.76 23.44
C TYR A 357 31.43 -12.61 24.47
N ARG A 358 32.11 -13.00 25.56
CA ARG A 358 31.49 -13.55 26.76
C ARG A 358 31.43 -12.49 27.84
N ILE A 359 30.36 -12.45 28.61
CA ILE A 359 30.17 -11.41 29.62
C ILE A 359 30.99 -11.78 30.85
N ALA A 360 32.09 -11.07 31.11
CA ALA A 360 32.93 -11.32 32.27
C ALA A 360 32.26 -10.85 33.56
N SER A 361 31.77 -9.60 33.56
CA SER A 361 31.04 -9.00 34.68
C SER A 361 30.16 -7.85 34.23
N ILE A 362 29.18 -7.50 35.07
CA ILE A 362 28.31 -6.34 34.90
C ILE A 362 28.42 -5.52 36.18
N THR A 363 28.66 -4.22 36.04
CA THR A 363 28.85 -3.28 37.14
C THR A 363 27.88 -2.10 36.97
N PHE A 364 27.49 -1.48 38.09
CA PHE A 364 26.56 -0.35 38.10
C PHE A 364 27.16 0.82 38.84
N SER A 365 26.79 2.03 38.42
CA SER A 365 27.11 3.25 39.15
C SER A 365 25.94 4.22 39.13
N GLY A 366 25.83 5.05 40.16
CA GLY A 366 24.79 6.07 40.27
C GLY A 366 23.39 5.56 40.66
N ASN A 367 23.21 4.25 40.77
CA ASN A 367 22.02 3.60 41.33
C ASN A 367 21.98 3.71 42.86
N ARG A 368 21.23 4.68 43.38
CA ARG A 368 20.99 4.86 44.81
C ARG A 368 19.65 4.26 45.24
N VAL A 369 18.70 4.17 44.30
CA VAL A 369 17.34 3.68 44.54
C VAL A 369 17.28 2.15 44.56
N PHE A 370 18.01 1.52 43.65
CA PHE A 370 18.05 0.06 43.50
C PHE A 370 19.46 -0.46 43.73
N SER A 371 19.57 -1.60 44.41
CA SER A 371 20.83 -2.31 44.55
C SER A 371 21.25 -2.97 43.24
N ASP A 372 22.55 -3.19 43.07
CA ASP A 372 23.12 -3.91 41.91
C ASP A 372 22.43 -5.27 41.70
N ALA A 373 22.09 -5.97 42.79
CA ALA A 373 21.41 -7.26 42.73
C ALA A 373 19.98 -7.17 42.17
N GLU A 374 19.25 -6.09 42.47
CA GLU A 374 17.90 -5.85 41.95
C GLU A 374 17.96 -5.48 40.46
N LEU A 375 18.89 -4.62 40.08
CA LEU A 375 19.10 -4.26 38.67
C LEU A 375 19.56 -5.47 37.86
N LEU A 376 20.53 -6.24 38.37
CA LEU A 376 20.95 -7.48 37.74
C LEU A 376 19.79 -8.44 37.59
N ARG A 377 18.89 -8.58 38.58
CA ARG A 377 17.76 -9.50 38.50
C ARG A 377 16.81 -9.14 37.37
N GLU A 378 16.61 -7.85 37.12
CA GLU A 378 15.79 -7.37 36.01
C GLU A 378 16.45 -7.60 34.65
N MET A 379 17.78 -7.62 34.56
CA MET A 379 18.48 -7.90 33.29
C MET A 379 18.34 -9.36 32.84
N THR A 380 18.28 -9.54 31.52
CA THR A 380 18.32 -10.82 30.80
C THR A 380 19.77 -11.26 30.58
N VAL A 381 20.64 -10.30 30.24
CA VAL A 381 22.10 -10.44 30.09
C VAL A 381 22.71 -10.76 31.47
N LYS A 382 23.54 -11.81 31.54
CA LYS A 382 24.18 -12.27 32.78
C LYS A 382 25.68 -12.55 32.58
N PRO A 383 26.52 -12.35 33.61
CA PRO A 383 27.92 -12.76 33.58
C PRO A 383 28.08 -14.27 33.38
N THR A 384 28.92 -14.68 32.44
CA THR A 384 29.24 -16.07 32.12
C THR A 384 29.93 -16.79 33.29
N SER A 385 30.68 -16.06 34.13
CA SER A 385 31.41 -16.60 35.29
C SER A 385 30.52 -17.09 36.46
N GLY A 386 29.23 -16.73 36.47
CA GLY A 386 28.27 -17.16 37.50
C GLY A 386 27.68 -18.57 37.30
N LEU A 387 27.95 -19.23 36.17
CA LEU A 387 27.33 -20.52 35.79
C LEU A 387 27.87 -21.76 36.53
N LYS A 388 28.83 -21.59 37.46
CA LYS A 388 29.43 -22.72 38.20
C LYS A 388 28.64 -23.20 39.43
N SER A 389 27.57 -22.53 39.87
CA SER A 389 26.90 -22.87 41.15
C SER A 389 25.53 -23.54 41.07
N ASN A 390 24.90 -23.71 39.89
CA ASN A 390 23.55 -24.31 39.80
C ASN A 390 23.38 -25.32 38.65
N LEU A 391 24.36 -26.21 38.49
CA LEU A 391 24.31 -27.40 37.59
C LEU A 391 23.22 -28.44 37.94
N GLN A 392 22.29 -28.13 38.85
CA GLN A 392 21.10 -28.96 39.12
C GLN A 392 19.77 -28.31 38.68
N PHE A 393 19.75 -27.01 38.33
CA PHE A 393 18.51 -26.31 37.93
C PHE A 393 18.43 -26.01 36.42
N SER A 394 19.54 -26.16 35.67
CA SER A 394 19.57 -25.90 34.22
C SER A 394 18.75 -26.88 33.39
N ASN A 395 18.47 -28.10 33.90
CA ASN A 395 17.69 -29.10 33.17
C ASN A 395 16.17 -29.03 33.40
N ILE A 396 15.70 -28.22 34.36
CA ILE A 396 14.26 -28.11 34.67
C ILE A 396 13.64 -26.88 33.98
N ILE A 397 14.34 -25.73 33.94
CA ILE A 397 13.78 -24.51 33.34
C ILE A 397 13.78 -24.58 31.80
N ALA A 398 14.77 -25.23 31.19
CA ALA A 398 14.81 -25.49 29.75
C ALA A 398 13.63 -26.36 29.25
N ARG A 399 12.91 -27.04 30.16
CA ARG A 399 11.76 -27.90 29.84
C ARG A 399 10.39 -27.25 30.04
N VAL A 400 10.33 -26.04 30.62
CA VAL A 400 9.05 -25.41 31.00
C VAL A 400 8.76 -24.13 30.21
N LEU A 401 9.76 -23.49 29.61
CA LEU A 401 9.56 -22.32 28.75
C LEU A 401 10.28 -22.52 27.40
N PRO A 402 9.55 -22.73 26.29
CA PRO A 402 10.17 -22.70 24.97
C PRO A 402 10.58 -21.26 24.66
N GLY A 403 11.88 -21.00 24.49
CA GLY A 403 12.37 -19.74 23.91
C GLY A 403 13.55 -19.04 24.59
N GLN A 404 14.05 -19.50 25.75
CA GLN A 404 15.25 -18.90 26.35
C GLN A 404 16.35 -19.93 26.60
N THR A 405 17.01 -20.34 25.53
CA THR A 405 18.37 -20.87 25.64
C THR A 405 19.26 -19.66 25.93
N GLN A 406 19.79 -19.53 27.16
CA GLN A 406 20.78 -18.48 27.44
C GLN A 406 21.99 -18.74 26.55
N SER A 407 22.18 -17.90 25.53
CA SER A 407 23.36 -17.97 24.68
C SER A 407 24.59 -17.66 25.54
N PRO A 408 25.69 -18.40 25.40
CA PRO A 408 26.90 -18.15 26.17
C PRO A 408 27.63 -16.85 25.76
N PHE A 409 27.13 -16.14 24.74
CA PHE A 409 27.74 -14.97 24.14
C PHE A 409 26.90 -13.69 24.35
N PHE A 410 27.54 -12.54 24.20
CA PHE A 410 26.99 -11.21 24.37
C PHE A 410 26.32 -10.70 23.08
N TYR A 411 25.07 -10.25 23.20
CA TYR A 411 24.32 -9.62 22.11
C TYR A 411 23.97 -8.18 22.50
N GLN A 412 24.28 -7.22 21.63
CA GLN A 412 24.01 -5.81 21.90
C GLN A 412 22.51 -5.55 22.06
N GLN A 413 21.67 -6.24 21.27
CA GLN A 413 20.22 -6.07 21.34
C GLN A 413 19.65 -6.48 22.70
N ASP A 414 20.15 -7.56 23.30
CA ASP A 414 19.71 -7.99 24.63
C ASP A 414 20.06 -6.95 25.70
N LEU A 415 21.25 -6.34 25.62
CA LEU A 415 21.63 -5.25 26.51
C LEU A 415 20.75 -4.02 26.31
N ASN A 416 20.45 -3.64 25.06
CA ASN A 416 19.58 -2.50 24.76
C ASN A 416 18.16 -2.69 25.34
N GLU A 417 17.62 -3.91 25.25
CA GLU A 417 16.33 -4.26 25.86
C GLU A 417 16.39 -4.24 27.39
N ASP A 418 17.49 -4.71 27.98
CA ASP A 418 17.72 -4.66 29.41
C ASP A 418 17.85 -3.22 29.94
N VAL A 419 18.59 -2.34 29.24
CA VAL A 419 18.66 -0.91 29.55
C VAL A 419 17.27 -0.28 29.48
N ARG A 420 16.46 -0.62 28.47
CA ARG A 420 15.07 -0.16 28.38
C ARG A 420 14.22 -0.67 29.56
N ARG A 421 14.41 -1.92 29.98
CA ARG A 421 13.70 -2.49 31.14
C ARG A 421 14.09 -1.79 32.44
N ILE A 422 15.38 -1.52 32.64
CA ILE A 422 15.86 -0.74 33.79
C ILE A 422 15.25 0.66 33.76
N LYS A 423 15.17 1.31 32.59
CA LYS A 423 14.52 2.61 32.46
C LYS A 423 13.06 2.57 32.92
N ILE A 424 12.30 1.57 32.47
CA ILE A 424 10.91 1.37 32.87
C ILE A 424 10.80 1.11 34.38
N LEU A 425 11.77 0.41 34.98
CA LEU A 425 11.82 0.19 36.43
C LEU A 425 11.99 1.52 37.19
N TYR A 426 12.88 2.39 36.75
CA TYR A 426 13.08 3.72 37.35
C TYR A 426 11.87 4.64 37.14
N GLU A 427 11.26 4.62 35.95
CA GLU A 427 10.00 5.34 35.68
C GLU A 427 8.91 4.90 36.66
N LYS A 428 8.75 3.59 36.88
CA LYS A 428 7.82 3.04 37.88
C LYS A 428 8.21 3.39 39.31
N ALA A 429 9.47 3.67 39.62
CA ALA A 429 9.88 4.10 40.96
C ALA A 429 9.71 5.60 41.21
N GLY A 430 9.21 6.35 40.22
CA GLY A 430 9.00 7.79 40.30
C GLY A 430 10.19 8.63 39.79
N TYR A 431 11.08 8.06 38.99
CA TYR A 431 12.21 8.77 38.36
C TYR A 431 12.02 8.78 36.83
N PRO A 432 11.05 9.54 36.30
CA PRO A 432 10.71 9.52 34.87
C PRO A 432 11.82 10.08 33.97
N ASN A 433 12.73 10.90 34.53
CA ASN A 433 13.83 11.53 33.81
C ASN A 433 15.17 10.80 34.03
N ALA A 434 15.16 9.58 34.59
CA ALA A 434 16.37 8.81 34.78
C ALA A 434 17.07 8.54 33.44
N ILE A 435 18.36 8.87 33.37
CA ILE A 435 19.23 8.61 32.21
C ILE A 435 20.07 7.39 32.55
N ILE A 436 20.04 6.40 31.67
CA ILE A 436 20.82 5.16 31.82
C ILE A 436 21.70 5.05 30.59
N GLU A 437 23.00 4.97 30.82
CA GLU A 437 24.03 4.85 29.80
C GLU A 437 24.82 3.57 30.06
N ASP A 438 25.09 2.79 29.01
CA ASP A 438 25.96 1.63 29.05
C ASP A 438 27.32 1.94 28.43
N ASP A 439 28.37 1.42 29.06
CA ASP A 439 29.75 1.43 28.57
C ASP A 439 30.28 0.00 28.51
N LEU A 440 30.99 -0.33 27.43
CA LEU A 440 31.43 -1.68 27.11
C LEU A 440 32.95 -1.72 27.03
N ASP A 441 33.59 -2.38 27.99
CA ASP A 441 35.02 -2.67 27.94
C ASP A 441 35.23 -4.06 27.32
N LYS A 442 35.49 -4.05 26.01
CA LYS A 442 35.76 -5.23 25.18
C LYS A 442 37.24 -5.60 25.25
N GLN A 443 37.55 -6.73 25.88
CA GLN A 443 38.90 -7.28 25.93
C GLN A 443 39.27 -7.98 24.61
N PRO A 444 40.56 -7.96 24.20
CA PRO A 444 40.98 -8.56 22.94
C PRO A 444 40.66 -10.05 22.87
N SER A 445 40.28 -10.52 21.69
CA SER A 445 39.89 -11.90 21.47
C SER A 445 41.06 -12.88 21.58
N ASN A 446 40.76 -14.12 21.93
CA ASN A 446 41.70 -15.23 21.80
C ASN A 446 41.81 -15.68 20.32
N ARG A 447 42.64 -16.71 20.06
CA ARG A 447 42.82 -17.31 18.71
C ARG A 447 41.55 -17.93 18.10
N GLN A 448 40.46 -18.03 18.85
CA GLN A 448 39.17 -18.59 18.42
C GLN A 448 38.10 -17.50 18.25
N TYR A 449 38.50 -16.23 18.18
CA TYR A 449 37.56 -15.09 18.09
C TYR A 449 36.61 -14.98 19.28
N ILE A 450 37.01 -15.49 20.45
CA ILE A 450 36.25 -15.35 21.69
C ILE A 450 36.96 -14.33 22.58
N GLY A 451 36.30 -13.21 22.84
CA GLY A 451 36.71 -12.17 23.78
C GLY A 451 35.89 -12.18 25.07
N GLU A 452 36.29 -11.36 26.03
CA GLU A 452 35.51 -11.08 27.24
C GLU A 452 35.05 -9.62 27.22
N VAL A 453 33.84 -9.34 27.67
CA VAL A 453 33.30 -7.99 27.79
C VAL A 453 32.90 -7.70 29.23
N VAL A 454 33.31 -6.55 29.73
CA VAL A 454 32.84 -5.99 31.00
C VAL A 454 31.84 -4.89 30.67
N ILE A 455 30.64 -4.99 31.24
CA ILE A 455 29.56 -4.04 31.02
C ILE A 455 29.48 -3.12 32.24
N HIS A 456 29.51 -1.81 32.03
CA HIS A 456 29.32 -0.81 33.07
C HIS A 456 28.08 0.02 32.76
N ILE A 457 27.08 0.00 33.65
CA ILE A 457 25.84 0.75 33.51
C ILE A 457 25.87 1.95 34.45
N SER A 458 25.88 3.14 33.88
CA SER A 458 25.83 4.42 34.59
C SER A 458 24.39 4.92 34.66
N ILE A 459 23.91 5.24 35.85
CA ILE A 459 22.54 5.65 36.09
C ILE A 459 22.53 7.04 36.73
N ASN A 460 21.96 8.01 36.03
CA ASN A 460 21.62 9.31 36.59
C ASN A 460 20.13 9.35 36.89
N GLU A 461 19.78 9.19 38.15
CA GLU A 461 18.38 9.12 38.61
C GLU A 461 17.64 10.47 38.51
N ASP A 462 18.38 11.59 38.38
CA ASP A 462 17.85 12.96 38.49
C ASP A 462 17.08 13.15 39.82
N ARG A 463 15.81 13.58 39.77
CA ARG A 463 14.97 13.78 40.96
C ARG A 463 13.72 12.91 40.90
N LYS A 464 13.31 12.45 42.09
CA LYS A 464 12.04 11.76 42.24
C LYS A 464 10.90 12.74 42.03
N GLU A 465 10.07 12.50 41.02
CA GLU A 465 8.87 13.27 40.77
C GLU A 465 7.68 12.55 41.41
N VAL A 466 7.17 13.12 42.51
CA VAL A 466 5.96 12.64 43.19
C VAL A 466 4.91 13.72 43.04
N ILE A 467 3.83 13.48 42.31
CA ILE A 467 2.79 14.51 42.13
C ILE A 467 2.00 14.63 43.44
N HIS A 468 2.11 15.79 44.10
CA HIS A 468 1.46 16.01 45.40
C HIS A 468 0.10 16.71 45.28
N GLN A 469 -0.15 17.47 44.20
CA GLN A 469 -1.37 18.26 44.04
C GLN A 469 -1.63 18.62 42.56
N CYS A 470 -2.91 18.60 42.15
CA CYS A 470 -3.38 19.15 40.88
C CYS A 470 -4.06 20.49 41.15
N ASP A 471 -3.52 21.59 40.60
CA ASP A 471 -4.14 22.91 40.67
C ASP A 471 -4.78 23.24 39.31
N ILE A 472 -6.09 23.48 39.32
CA ILE A 472 -6.83 23.93 38.13
C ILE A 472 -7.02 25.44 38.25
N THR A 473 -6.56 26.18 37.25
CA THR A 473 -6.67 27.63 37.15
C THR A 473 -7.30 28.01 35.82
N GLY A 474 -7.89 29.20 35.69
CA GLY A 474 -8.49 29.65 34.41
C GLY A 474 -9.90 29.13 34.14
N ASN A 475 -10.39 28.20 34.96
CA ASN A 475 -11.76 27.69 34.92
C ASN A 475 -12.77 28.75 35.39
N ARG A 476 -13.41 29.43 34.44
CA ARG A 476 -14.44 30.45 34.72
C ARG A 476 -15.87 29.90 34.72
N ALA A 477 -16.11 28.81 34.00
CA ALA A 477 -17.44 28.27 33.76
C ALA A 477 -17.82 27.13 34.72
N ILE A 478 -16.85 26.33 35.17
CA ILE A 478 -17.03 25.26 36.15
C ILE A 478 -16.07 25.53 37.31
N ASP A 479 -16.55 25.41 38.56
CA ASP A 479 -15.73 25.66 39.73
C ASP A 479 -14.67 24.56 39.94
N THR A 480 -13.56 24.93 40.58
CA THR A 480 -12.40 24.06 40.75
C THR A 480 -12.72 22.82 41.59
N ALA A 481 -13.62 22.92 42.57
CA ALA A 481 -13.97 21.78 43.42
C ALA A 481 -14.75 20.71 42.64
N THR A 482 -15.66 21.13 41.75
CA THR A 482 -16.39 20.22 40.87
C THR A 482 -15.46 19.50 39.89
N LEU A 483 -14.51 20.22 39.28
CA LEU A 483 -13.53 19.62 38.37
C LEU A 483 -12.58 18.65 39.09
N LEU A 484 -12.08 19.03 40.28
CA LEU A 484 -11.21 18.17 41.09
C LEU A 484 -11.93 16.92 41.57
N LYS A 485 -13.17 17.05 42.05
CA LYS A 485 -13.96 15.90 42.48
C LYS A 485 -14.24 14.93 41.33
N ARG A 486 -14.57 15.45 40.15
CA ARG A 486 -14.82 14.62 38.97
C ARG A 486 -13.54 13.94 38.46
N LEU A 487 -12.41 14.62 38.54
CA LEU A 487 -11.10 14.02 38.31
C LEU A 487 -10.79 12.91 39.31
N GLU A 488 -10.99 13.14 40.61
CA GLU A 488 -10.81 12.11 41.65
C GLU A 488 -11.68 10.87 41.42
N ASP A 489 -12.92 11.07 40.93
CA ASP A 489 -13.89 10.01 40.64
C ASP A 489 -13.54 9.19 39.38
N GLU A 490 -12.99 9.82 38.33
CA GLU A 490 -12.65 9.14 37.05
C GLU A 490 -11.20 8.65 36.97
N LEU A 491 -10.27 9.41 37.55
CA LEU A 491 -8.84 9.19 37.56
C LEU A 491 -8.34 9.44 38.99
N PRO A 492 -8.30 8.42 39.87
CA PRO A 492 -7.76 8.60 41.20
C PRO A 492 -6.38 9.24 41.07
N PHE A 493 -6.13 10.31 41.85
CA PHE A 493 -4.86 11.03 41.78
C PHE A 493 -3.70 10.05 41.74
N PRO A 494 -2.67 10.32 40.93
CA PRO A 494 -1.59 9.38 40.71
C PRO A 494 -1.06 8.97 42.09
N GLN A 495 -1.25 7.70 42.44
CA GLN A 495 -0.62 7.14 43.63
C GLN A 495 0.88 7.39 43.51
N PRO A 496 1.62 7.44 44.64
CA PRO A 496 3.08 7.39 44.58
C PRO A 496 3.43 6.24 43.62
N ASN A 497 4.13 6.54 42.51
CA ASN A 497 4.54 5.60 41.45
C ASN A 497 3.61 5.41 40.22
N ALA A 498 2.59 6.25 39.98
CA ALA A 498 1.78 6.17 38.74
C ALA A 498 2.38 6.99 37.58
N ARG A 499 2.36 6.41 36.36
CA ARG A 499 2.79 7.07 35.11
C ARG A 499 1.94 8.32 34.86
N PHE A 500 2.57 9.48 34.75
CA PHE A 500 1.86 10.73 34.49
C PHE A 500 1.62 10.98 33.00
N GLU A 501 0.52 10.47 32.47
CA GLU A 501 0.10 10.74 31.10
C GLU A 501 -0.67 12.07 31.02
N LYS A 502 0.04 13.15 30.70
CA LYS A 502 -0.51 14.53 30.60
C LYS A 502 -1.81 14.60 29.79
N THR A 503 -1.89 13.85 28.70
CA THR A 503 -3.04 13.79 27.78
C THR A 503 -4.27 13.17 28.42
N VAL A 504 -4.12 12.20 29.33
CA VAL A 504 -5.24 11.53 30.00
C VAL A 504 -5.96 12.51 30.95
N TYR A 505 -5.20 13.26 31.75
CA TYR A 505 -5.76 14.28 32.64
C TYR A 505 -6.35 15.48 31.88
N GLN A 506 -5.73 15.90 30.78
CA GLN A 506 -6.28 16.95 29.90
C GLN A 506 -7.62 16.52 29.28
N ASN A 507 -7.71 15.28 28.79
CA ASN A 507 -8.92 14.74 28.19
C ASN A 507 -10.05 14.56 29.20
N ALA A 508 -9.75 14.14 30.44
CA ALA A 508 -10.75 14.03 31.50
C ALA A 508 -11.38 15.39 31.79
N ILE A 509 -10.57 16.45 31.94
CA ILE A 509 -11.09 17.82 32.15
C ILE A 509 -11.92 18.29 30.96
N LEU A 510 -11.44 18.10 29.73
CA LEU A 510 -12.19 18.44 28.51
C LEU A 510 -13.54 17.72 28.44
N ASN A 511 -13.60 16.46 28.86
CA ASN A 511 -14.85 15.70 28.86
C ASN A 511 -15.88 16.29 29.84
N VAL A 512 -15.47 16.73 31.03
CA VAL A 512 -16.39 17.38 31.98
C VAL A 512 -17.02 18.62 31.37
N TYR A 513 -16.23 19.43 30.68
CA TYR A 513 -16.77 20.62 30.02
C TYR A 513 -17.69 20.29 28.84
N ARG A 514 -17.34 19.28 28.02
CA ARG A 514 -18.21 18.78 26.94
C ARG A 514 -19.55 18.27 27.45
N GLU A 515 -19.56 17.55 28.57
CA GLU A 515 -20.79 17.07 29.22
C GLU A 515 -21.70 18.23 29.68
N HIS A 516 -21.12 19.39 30.02
CA HIS A 516 -21.85 20.59 30.39
C HIS A 516 -22.22 21.48 29.20
N GLY A 517 -21.98 21.01 27.96
CA GLY A 517 -22.43 21.66 26.73
C GLY A 517 -21.47 22.69 26.14
N TYR A 518 -20.22 22.71 26.62
CA TYR A 518 -19.18 23.56 26.05
C TYR A 518 -18.37 22.80 25.00
N ILE A 519 -18.06 23.45 23.86
CA ILE A 519 -17.56 22.79 22.64
C ILE A 519 -16.24 23.35 22.12
N ASP A 520 -15.84 24.55 22.55
CA ASP A 520 -14.67 25.31 22.07
C ASP A 520 -13.61 25.53 23.16
N GLU A 521 -13.19 24.46 23.85
CA GLU A 521 -12.24 24.57 24.96
C GLU A 521 -10.86 24.04 24.63
N GLU A 522 -9.85 24.82 25.03
CA GLU A 522 -8.45 24.48 24.89
C GLU A 522 -7.84 24.36 26.29
N VAL A 523 -7.63 23.13 26.76
CA VAL A 523 -6.97 22.86 28.04
C VAL A 523 -5.46 22.78 27.82
N LYS A 524 -4.69 23.68 28.45
CA LYS A 524 -3.22 23.71 28.36
C LYS A 524 -2.61 23.29 29.69
N GLY A 525 -2.22 22.03 29.79
CA GLY A 525 -1.49 21.53 30.96
C GLY A 525 -0.04 22.01 30.97
N THR A 526 0.36 22.79 31.97
CA THR A 526 1.75 23.24 32.15
C THR A 526 2.31 22.61 33.42
N TYR A 527 3.27 21.70 33.27
CA TYR A 527 3.98 21.12 34.41
C TYR A 527 5.07 22.09 34.88
N ILE A 528 4.94 22.61 36.10
CA ILE A 528 5.93 23.51 36.71
C ILE A 528 6.74 22.69 37.70
N SER A 529 7.97 22.32 37.32
CA SER A 529 8.84 21.44 38.10
C SER A 529 9.57 22.14 39.27
N GLN A 530 9.23 23.38 39.61
CA GLN A 530 9.98 24.20 40.56
C GLN A 530 9.11 24.64 41.75
N SER A 531 8.92 23.72 42.68
CA SER A 531 8.74 24.01 44.10
C SER A 531 8.99 22.73 44.89
N GLU A 532 9.39 22.84 46.15
CA GLU A 532 9.64 21.72 47.09
C GLU A 532 8.43 20.75 47.23
N THR A 533 7.28 21.11 46.65
CA THR A 533 6.17 20.25 46.27
C THR A 533 5.85 20.44 44.78
N PRO A 534 6.08 19.48 43.87
CA PRO A 534 5.67 19.60 42.47
C PRO A 534 4.14 19.66 42.36
N ILE A 535 3.64 20.69 41.68
CA ILE A 535 2.22 20.96 41.46
C ILE A 535 1.93 20.79 39.96
N PHE A 536 0.95 19.97 39.62
CA PHE A 536 0.45 19.90 38.25
C PHE A 536 -0.57 21.03 38.04
N ARG A 537 -0.21 22.05 37.24
CA ARG A 537 -1.14 23.15 36.93
C ARG A 537 -1.82 22.90 35.59
N VAL A 538 -3.15 22.82 35.62
CA VAL A 538 -3.98 22.82 34.42
C VAL A 538 -4.57 24.23 34.25
N ALA A 539 -4.38 24.82 33.08
CA ALA A 539 -4.92 26.13 32.70
C ALA A 539 -5.95 26.02 31.58
#